data_AF-A0A6J8AL56-F1
#
_entry.id   AF-A0A6J8AL56-F1
#
_cell.length_a   1.000
_cell.length_b   1.000
_cell.length_c   1.000
_cell.angle_alpha   90.00
_cell.angle_beta   90.00
_cell.angle_gamma   90.00
#
_symmetry.space_group_name_H-M   'P 1'
#
loop_
_entity.id
_entity.type
_entity.pdbx_description
1 polymer ?
#
loop_
_entity_poly.entity_id
_entity_poly.type
_entity_poly.pdbx_seq_one_letter_code
_entity_poly.pdbx_strand_id
1 'polypeptide(L)'
;MGNPFREQSTDLLILDTRDIVDPRVSETIRTEENLGKEPYHQFVAERLENKSKSLFVPIKQNKLLLFSRQQPKTETKDKQQITSLKQNCSVFSQLYVSCQVPNSDLDEYFRHENQFYPPALSQFGEIRLGSKSDLLVPLEKLTVLHEEAPNADLLVIDGAAIFNMLKPRGSKIFEDYFSDIFMPYIHDQLGFPQKTRCKRGKGVKRRVLQDSRVPGNWEPFLRVNDNKTELFTYLAEQLVASATGYDEQKQVITTKGIDVLCRLPKYISKLSPCTQEEADTRMML
;
A
#
# COMPACT_ATOMS: atom_id res chain seq x y z
N MET A 1 20.78 12.12 14.79
CA MET A 1 20.30 10.72 14.93
C MET A 1 20.34 10.35 16.41
N GLY A 2 19.23 9.89 16.99
CA GLY A 2 19.19 9.45 18.39
C GLY A 2 19.79 8.05 18.58
N ASN A 3 20.32 7.77 19.78
CA ASN A 3 20.97 6.49 20.11
C ASN A 3 20.03 5.29 19.84
N PRO A 4 20.39 4.36 18.93
CA PRO A 4 19.53 3.25 18.52
C PRO A 4 19.43 2.12 19.55
N PHE A 5 20.26 2.11 20.60
CA PHE A 5 20.28 1.07 21.63
C PHE A 5 19.40 1.38 22.85
N ARG A 6 18.62 2.46 22.81
CA ARG A 6 17.73 2.85 23.92
C ARG A 6 16.36 2.17 23.87
N GLU A 7 16.01 1.56 22.74
CA GLU A 7 14.71 0.94 22.52
C GLU A 7 14.81 -0.57 22.73
N GLN A 8 14.12 -1.11 23.74
CA GLN A 8 13.97 -2.55 23.90
C GLN A 8 12.77 -3.00 23.05
N SER A 9 13.04 -3.44 21.82
CA SER A 9 12.05 -4.09 20.96
C SER A 9 12.53 -5.49 20.59
N THR A 10 11.60 -6.42 20.44
CA THR A 10 11.85 -7.77 19.91
C THR A 10 11.97 -7.80 18.38
N ASP A 11 11.71 -6.67 17.73
CA ASP A 11 11.70 -6.55 16.27
C ASP A 11 13.12 -6.49 15.71
N LEU A 12 13.32 -7.11 14.54
CA LEU A 12 14.57 -7.00 13.80
C LEU A 12 14.55 -5.70 12.98
N LEU A 13 15.49 -4.80 13.28
CA LEU A 13 15.56 -3.44 12.75
C LEU A 13 16.92 -3.17 12.09
N ILE A 14 16.93 -2.40 11.00
CA ILE A 14 18.18 -1.84 10.44
C ILE A 14 18.56 -0.59 11.25
N LEU A 15 19.75 -0.57 11.87
CA LEU A 15 20.13 0.48 12.83
C LEU A 15 20.20 1.91 12.24
N ASP A 16 20.54 2.03 10.95
CA ASP A 16 20.67 3.32 10.26
C ASP A 16 19.30 3.89 9.83
N THR A 17 18.47 3.07 9.17
CA THR A 17 17.18 3.51 8.62
C THR A 17 16.00 3.31 9.56
N ARG A 18 16.18 2.50 10.62
CA ARG A 18 15.14 1.99 11.54
C ARG A 18 14.02 1.22 10.84
N ASP A 19 14.28 0.69 9.66
CA ASP A 19 13.31 -0.13 8.94
C ASP A 19 13.14 -1.49 9.64
N ILE A 20 11.89 -1.92 9.82
CA ILE A 20 11.52 -3.21 10.41
C ILE A 20 11.50 -4.29 9.32
N VAL A 21 12.05 -5.45 9.64
CA VAL A 21 12.19 -6.58 8.72
C VAL A 21 10.87 -7.33 8.58
N ASP A 22 10.61 -7.90 7.39
CA ASP A 22 9.42 -8.73 7.13
C ASP A 22 9.30 -9.87 8.17
N PRO A 23 8.11 -10.09 8.77
CA PRO A 23 7.90 -11.11 9.79
C PRO A 23 8.38 -12.50 9.38
N ARG A 24 8.25 -12.89 8.10
CA ARG A 24 8.68 -14.22 7.61
C ARG A 24 10.19 -14.36 7.59
N VAL A 25 10.91 -13.28 7.26
CA VAL A 25 12.38 -13.25 7.31
C VAL A 25 12.83 -13.28 8.76
N SER A 26 12.13 -12.57 9.65
CA SER A 26 12.42 -12.61 11.09
C SER A 26 12.26 -14.01 11.69
N GLU A 27 11.21 -14.74 11.30
CA GLU A 27 10.96 -16.11 11.71
C GLU A 27 12.00 -17.07 11.13
N THR A 28 12.37 -16.89 9.86
CA THR A 28 13.43 -17.68 9.22
C THR A 28 14.76 -17.53 9.95
N ILE A 29 15.18 -16.30 10.30
CA ILE A 29 16.43 -16.05 11.03
C ILE A 29 16.38 -16.66 12.44
N ARG A 30 15.24 -16.55 13.12
CA ARG A 30 15.04 -17.14 14.46
C ARG A 30 15.09 -18.66 14.45
N THR A 31 14.73 -19.30 13.34
CA THR A 31 14.66 -20.76 13.20
C THR A 31 15.80 -21.37 12.37
N GLU A 32 16.70 -20.55 11.84
CA GLU A 32 17.79 -20.95 10.93
C GLU A 32 18.69 -22.02 11.54
N GLU A 33 19.02 -21.89 12.83
CA GLU A 33 19.86 -22.87 13.54
C GLU A 33 19.20 -24.26 13.59
N ASN A 34 17.90 -24.30 13.89
CA ASN A 34 17.15 -25.56 13.95
C ASN A 34 16.98 -26.19 12.57
N LEU A 35 16.73 -25.37 11.55
CA LEU A 35 16.67 -25.79 10.14
C LEU A 35 18.02 -26.33 9.62
N GLY A 36 19.14 -25.90 10.19
CA GLY A 36 20.47 -26.43 9.88
C GLY A 36 20.78 -27.77 10.57
N LYS A 37 20.23 -28.00 11.78
CA LYS A 37 20.41 -29.24 12.54
C LYS A 37 19.76 -30.44 11.86
N GLU A 38 18.60 -30.27 11.23
CA GLU A 38 17.89 -31.35 10.53
C GLU A 38 18.73 -32.00 9.40
N PRO A 39 19.27 -31.26 8.42
CA PRO A 39 20.17 -31.82 7.40
C PRO A 39 21.43 -32.46 7.97
N TYR A 40 21.95 -31.92 9.08
CA TYR A 40 23.11 -32.49 9.76
C TYR A 40 22.80 -33.87 10.34
N HIS A 41 21.71 -34.00 11.11
CA HIS A 41 21.28 -35.29 11.66
C HIS A 41 20.98 -36.29 10.55
N GLN A 42 20.34 -35.85 9.46
CA GLN A 42 20.11 -36.69 8.30
C GLN A 42 21.43 -37.16 7.65
N PHE A 43 22.43 -36.28 7.54
CA PHE A 43 23.75 -36.64 7.01
C PHE A 43 24.45 -37.70 7.88
N VAL A 44 24.44 -37.52 9.21
CA VAL A 44 25.05 -38.46 10.16
C VAL A 44 24.39 -39.84 10.04
N ALA A 45 23.06 -39.87 10.08
CA ALA A 45 22.29 -41.11 10.00
C ALA A 45 22.50 -41.83 8.65
N GLU A 46 22.39 -41.11 7.52
CA GLU A 46 22.43 -41.72 6.19
C GLU A 46 23.86 -42.12 5.76
N ARG A 47 24.88 -41.35 6.14
CA ARG A 47 26.25 -41.53 5.60
C ARG A 47 27.23 -42.13 6.58
N LEU A 48 27.12 -41.81 7.88
CA LEU A 48 28.06 -42.28 8.89
C LEU A 48 27.57 -43.55 9.59
N GLU A 49 26.30 -43.59 9.96
CA GLU A 49 25.70 -44.73 10.67
C GLU A 49 25.24 -45.82 9.69
N ASN A 50 24.25 -45.51 8.84
CA ASN A 50 23.62 -46.50 7.96
C ASN A 50 24.40 -46.76 6.67
N LYS A 51 25.36 -45.89 6.32
CA LYS A 51 26.19 -45.95 5.10
C LYS A 51 25.38 -46.17 3.82
N SER A 52 24.15 -45.68 3.78
CA SER A 52 23.21 -45.87 2.66
C SER A 52 23.51 -44.94 1.48
N LYS A 53 24.21 -43.82 1.72
CA LYS A 53 24.62 -42.86 0.69
C LYS A 53 26.11 -42.54 0.78
N SER A 54 26.75 -42.35 -0.38
CA SER A 54 28.16 -41.99 -0.48
C SER A 54 28.44 -40.59 0.09
N LEU A 55 29.60 -40.45 0.75
CA LEU A 55 30.09 -39.18 1.32
C LEU A 55 30.29 -38.09 0.26
N PHE A 56 30.53 -38.46 -0.99
CA PHE A 56 30.82 -37.53 -2.08
C PHE A 56 29.58 -36.95 -2.76
N VAL A 57 28.37 -37.41 -2.39
CA VAL A 57 27.13 -36.87 -2.96
C VAL A 57 26.90 -35.45 -2.44
N PRO A 58 26.61 -34.46 -3.30
CA PRO A 58 26.33 -33.10 -2.85
C PRO A 58 25.15 -33.03 -1.87
N ILE A 59 25.24 -32.15 -0.88
CA ILE A 59 24.13 -31.84 0.03
C ILE A 59 23.35 -30.67 -0.56
N LYS A 60 22.02 -30.79 -0.63
CA LYS A 60 21.14 -29.74 -1.14
C LYS A 60 21.18 -28.54 -0.19
N GLN A 61 21.46 -27.36 -0.71
CA GLN A 61 21.43 -26.12 0.08
C GLN A 61 20.00 -25.72 0.44
N ASN A 62 19.81 -25.29 1.68
CA ASN A 62 18.58 -24.68 2.15
C ASN A 62 18.42 -23.28 1.54
N LYS A 63 17.35 -23.07 0.76
CA LYS A 63 17.05 -21.76 0.16
C LYS A 63 16.21 -20.93 1.14
N LEU A 64 16.85 -20.42 2.18
CA LEU A 64 16.21 -19.59 3.20
C LEU A 64 15.95 -18.16 2.70
N LEU A 65 14.90 -17.53 3.25
CA LEU A 65 14.60 -16.12 3.05
C LEU A 65 15.48 -15.31 4.00
N LEU A 66 16.44 -14.57 3.45
CA LEU A 66 17.37 -13.73 4.19
C LEU A 66 17.20 -12.26 3.78
N PHE A 67 17.83 -11.34 4.50
CA PHE A 67 17.80 -9.90 4.19
C PHE A 67 18.14 -9.59 2.71
N SER A 68 19.12 -10.30 2.15
CA SER A 68 19.54 -10.16 0.75
C SER A 68 18.58 -10.82 -0.26
N ARG A 69 17.73 -11.76 0.20
CA ARG A 69 16.88 -12.61 -0.63
C ARG A 69 15.42 -12.53 -0.19
N GLN A 70 14.79 -11.41 -0.53
CA GLN A 70 13.37 -11.18 -0.27
C GLN A 70 12.53 -11.77 -1.42
N GLN A 71 11.85 -12.88 -1.11
CA GLN A 71 10.89 -13.64 -1.93
C GLN A 71 11.46 -14.30 -3.23
N PRO A 72 10.91 -15.46 -3.65
CA PRO A 72 10.96 -15.83 -5.05
C PRO A 72 10.27 -14.71 -5.84
N LYS A 73 10.94 -14.12 -6.82
CA LYS A 73 10.30 -13.13 -7.70
C LYS A 73 9.06 -13.80 -8.30
N THR A 74 7.88 -13.23 -8.03
CA THR A 74 6.68 -13.54 -8.82
C THR A 74 7.05 -13.37 -10.29
N GLU A 75 6.54 -14.25 -11.15
CA GLU A 75 6.82 -14.16 -12.58
C GLU A 75 6.50 -12.75 -13.07
N THR A 76 7.42 -12.16 -13.82
CA THR A 76 7.21 -10.81 -14.34
C THR A 76 5.99 -10.80 -15.26
N LYS A 77 5.30 -9.66 -15.32
CA LYS A 77 4.13 -9.47 -16.18
C LYS A 77 4.43 -9.89 -17.63
N ASP A 78 5.62 -9.57 -18.12
CA ASP A 78 6.05 -9.93 -19.47
C ASP A 78 6.18 -11.45 -19.65
N LYS A 79 6.69 -12.16 -18.65
CA LYS A 79 6.81 -13.62 -18.68
C LYS A 79 5.43 -14.28 -18.67
N GLN A 80 4.51 -13.76 -17.86
CA GLN A 80 3.10 -14.21 -17.83
C GLN A 80 2.41 -13.95 -19.18
N GLN A 81 2.65 -12.79 -19.80
CA GLN A 81 2.15 -12.47 -21.14
C GLN A 81 2.69 -13.44 -22.19
N ILE A 82 3.99 -13.73 -22.20
CA ILE A 82 4.59 -14.68 -23.14
C ILE A 82 3.98 -16.08 -22.96
N THR A 83 3.77 -16.53 -21.73
CA THR A 83 3.13 -17.82 -21.45
C THR A 83 1.68 -17.85 -21.97
N SER A 84 0.91 -16.78 -21.74
CA SER A 84 -0.46 -16.65 -22.27
C SER A 84 -0.49 -16.60 -23.79
N LEU A 85 0.45 -15.91 -24.44
CA LEU A 85 0.59 -15.88 -25.90
C LEU A 85 0.86 -17.27 -26.47
N LYS A 86 1.75 -18.06 -25.85
CA LYS A 86 2.03 -19.43 -26.27
C LYS A 86 0.78 -20.33 -26.16
N GLN A 87 0.00 -20.17 -25.09
CA GLN A 87 -1.26 -20.89 -24.93
C GLN A 87 -2.27 -20.49 -26.01
N ASN A 88 -2.43 -19.19 -26.28
CA ASN A 88 -3.29 -18.69 -27.35
C ASN A 88 -2.86 -19.23 -28.73
N CYS A 89 -1.56 -19.25 -29.02
CA CYS A 89 -1.03 -19.84 -30.25
C CYS A 89 -1.38 -21.33 -30.35
N SER A 90 -1.27 -22.09 -29.26
CA SER A 90 -1.65 -23.51 -29.23
C SER A 90 -3.12 -23.72 -29.54
N VAL A 91 -4.01 -22.96 -28.91
CA VAL A 91 -5.46 -23.02 -29.15
C VAL A 91 -5.77 -22.65 -30.61
N PHE A 92 -5.13 -21.59 -31.13
CA PHE A 92 -5.31 -21.18 -32.51
C PHE A 92 -4.80 -22.22 -33.52
N SER A 93 -3.68 -22.89 -33.24
CA SER A 93 -3.18 -24.00 -34.08
C SER A 93 -4.17 -25.18 -34.07
N GLN A 94 -4.75 -25.50 -32.92
CA GLN A 94 -5.77 -26.55 -32.82
C GLN A 94 -7.03 -26.18 -33.61
N LEU A 95 -7.49 -24.92 -33.49
CA LEU A 95 -8.60 -24.39 -34.28
C LEU A 95 -8.29 -24.51 -35.79
N TYR A 96 -7.12 -24.06 -36.23
CA TYR A 96 -6.71 -24.14 -37.63
C TYR A 96 -6.75 -25.59 -38.16
N VAL A 97 -6.25 -26.55 -37.38
CA VAL A 97 -6.30 -27.97 -37.74
C VAL A 97 -7.73 -28.47 -37.78
N SER A 98 -8.59 -28.07 -36.83
CA SER A 98 -10.00 -28.46 -36.83
C SER A 98 -10.74 -27.97 -38.08
N CYS A 99 -10.44 -26.76 -38.55
CA CYS A 99 -11.02 -26.18 -39.77
C CYS A 99 -10.58 -26.89 -41.07
N GLN A 100 -9.52 -27.70 -41.04
CA GLN A 100 -9.04 -28.44 -42.23
C GLN A 100 -9.87 -29.72 -42.49
N VAL A 101 -10.68 -30.14 -41.52
CA VAL A 101 -11.53 -31.33 -41.65
C VAL A 101 -12.87 -30.93 -42.28
N PRO A 102 -13.32 -31.62 -43.36
CA PRO A 102 -14.65 -31.42 -43.91
C PRO A 102 -15.73 -31.66 -42.85
N ASN A 103 -16.69 -30.74 -42.70
CA ASN A 103 -17.74 -30.72 -41.66
C ASN A 103 -17.28 -30.33 -40.24
N SER A 104 -16.25 -29.50 -40.10
CA SER A 104 -15.94 -28.88 -38.80
C SER A 104 -16.99 -27.84 -38.40
N ASP A 105 -17.62 -28.05 -37.25
CA ASP A 105 -18.59 -27.12 -36.66
C ASP A 105 -17.87 -26.15 -35.70
N LEU A 106 -17.73 -24.90 -36.14
CA LEU A 106 -17.13 -23.84 -35.34
C LEU A 106 -18.02 -23.44 -34.16
N ASP A 107 -19.34 -23.59 -34.28
CA ASP A 107 -20.26 -23.23 -33.20
C ASP A 107 -20.09 -24.19 -32.02
N GLU A 108 -19.88 -25.48 -32.28
CA GLU A 108 -19.55 -26.46 -31.25
C GLU A 108 -18.18 -26.20 -30.62
N TYR A 109 -17.19 -25.77 -31.42
CA TYR A 109 -15.86 -25.41 -30.91
C TYR A 109 -15.91 -24.20 -29.96
N PHE A 110 -16.73 -23.19 -30.25
CA PHE A 110 -16.87 -21.98 -29.41
C PHE A 110 -17.95 -22.08 -28.35
N ARG A 111 -18.70 -23.19 -28.28
CA ARG A 111 -19.74 -23.42 -27.26
C ARG A 111 -19.16 -23.45 -25.83
N HIS A 112 -17.89 -23.80 -25.69
CA HIS A 112 -17.20 -23.90 -24.40
C HIS A 112 -15.94 -23.03 -24.36
N GLU A 113 -15.53 -22.64 -23.15
CA GLU A 113 -14.30 -21.88 -22.94
C GLU A 113 -13.09 -22.76 -23.29
N ASN A 114 -12.37 -22.39 -24.36
CA ASN A 114 -11.18 -23.11 -24.83
C ASN A 114 -9.89 -22.71 -24.08
N GLN A 115 -10.00 -21.74 -23.18
CA GLN A 115 -8.89 -21.29 -22.33
C GLN A 115 -8.97 -21.93 -20.93
N PHE A 116 -7.83 -21.98 -20.24
CA PHE A 116 -7.78 -22.46 -18.85
C PHE A 116 -8.59 -21.60 -17.86
N TYR A 117 -8.92 -20.37 -18.25
CA TYR A 117 -9.69 -19.43 -17.44
C TYR A 117 -10.45 -18.46 -18.36
N PRO A 118 -11.64 -17.99 -17.96
CA PRO A 118 -12.45 -17.09 -18.77
C PRO A 118 -11.81 -15.69 -18.82
N PRO A 119 -11.39 -15.18 -20.01
CA PRO A 119 -10.66 -13.91 -20.13
C PRO A 119 -11.52 -12.67 -19.77
N ALA A 120 -12.84 -12.83 -19.73
CA ALA A 120 -13.76 -11.80 -19.26
C ALA A 120 -13.63 -11.53 -17.75
N LEU A 121 -13.32 -12.56 -16.95
CA LEU A 121 -13.31 -12.49 -15.49
C LEU A 121 -11.92 -12.70 -14.88
N SER A 122 -10.98 -13.27 -15.64
CA SER A 122 -9.66 -13.65 -15.15
C SER A 122 -8.53 -13.15 -16.06
N GLN A 123 -7.41 -12.80 -15.43
CA GLN A 123 -6.15 -12.52 -16.09
C GLN A 123 -5.04 -13.36 -15.43
N PHE A 124 -4.43 -14.25 -16.21
CA PHE A 124 -3.39 -15.18 -15.75
C PHE A 124 -3.83 -16.10 -14.59
N GLY A 125 -5.10 -16.52 -14.58
CA GLY A 125 -5.68 -17.38 -13.54
C GLY A 125 -6.10 -16.64 -12.27
N GLU A 126 -5.84 -15.33 -12.17
CA GLU A 126 -6.34 -14.49 -11.08
C GLU A 126 -7.59 -13.73 -11.52
N ILE A 127 -8.45 -13.35 -10.58
CA ILE A 127 -9.63 -12.51 -10.87
C ILE A 127 -9.16 -11.17 -11.41
N ARG A 128 -9.77 -10.74 -12.52
CA ARG A 128 -9.49 -9.45 -13.13
C ARG A 128 -10.06 -8.34 -12.26
N LEU A 129 -9.19 -7.72 -11.45
CA LEU A 129 -9.57 -6.59 -10.61
C LEU A 129 -9.58 -5.31 -11.45
N GLY A 130 -10.77 -4.71 -11.61
CA GLY A 130 -10.92 -3.34 -12.11
C GLY A 130 -10.55 -2.31 -11.04
N SER A 131 -10.26 -1.08 -11.46
CA SER A 131 -10.13 0.04 -10.52
C SER A 131 -11.51 0.62 -10.24
N LYS A 132 -11.77 1.10 -9.01
CA LYS A 132 -13.01 1.85 -8.71
C LYS A 132 -13.24 3.02 -9.67
N SER A 133 -12.16 3.58 -10.24
CA SER A 133 -12.27 4.65 -11.24
C SER A 133 -12.78 4.21 -12.61
N ASP A 134 -12.80 2.91 -12.91
CA ASP A 134 -13.38 2.38 -14.15
C ASP A 134 -14.92 2.56 -14.13
N LEU A 135 -15.51 2.71 -12.94
CA LEU A 135 -16.93 3.04 -12.73
C LEU A 135 -17.23 4.54 -12.84
N LEU A 136 -16.23 5.43 -12.74
CA LEU A 136 -16.49 6.87 -12.76
C LEU A 136 -17.05 7.33 -14.11
N VAL A 137 -16.49 6.84 -15.21
CA VAL A 137 -16.94 7.20 -16.57
C VAL A 137 -18.41 6.85 -16.81
N PRO A 138 -18.90 5.63 -16.48
CA PRO A 138 -20.33 5.33 -16.61
C PRO A 138 -21.19 6.07 -15.59
N LEU A 139 -20.71 6.33 -14.37
CA LEU A 139 -21.49 7.07 -13.35
C LEU A 139 -21.64 8.55 -13.69
N GLU A 140 -20.59 9.19 -14.22
CA GLU A 140 -20.60 10.59 -14.64
C GLU A 140 -21.63 10.85 -15.74
N LYS A 141 -21.82 9.87 -16.64
CA LYS A 141 -22.88 9.91 -17.68
C LYS A 141 -24.30 9.85 -17.11
N LEU A 142 -24.48 9.38 -15.88
CA LEU A 142 -25.76 9.29 -15.19
C LEU A 142 -26.04 10.50 -14.29
N THR A 143 -25.08 11.42 -14.16
CA THR A 143 -25.19 12.61 -13.30
C THR A 143 -25.34 13.88 -14.12
N VAL A 144 -26.11 14.84 -13.61
CA VAL A 144 -26.20 16.20 -14.16
C VAL A 144 -25.13 17.06 -13.48
N LEU A 145 -24.30 17.73 -14.27
CA LEU A 145 -23.31 18.68 -13.76
C LEU A 145 -24.03 19.90 -13.18
N HIS A 146 -23.84 20.17 -11.89
CA HIS A 146 -24.20 21.44 -11.28
C HIS A 146 -22.99 22.37 -11.37
N GLU A 147 -23.12 23.48 -12.11
CA GLU A 147 -22.03 24.43 -12.34
C GLU A 147 -21.78 25.38 -11.16
N GLU A 148 -22.77 25.56 -10.28
CA GLU A 148 -22.67 26.46 -9.14
C GLU A 148 -22.49 25.69 -7.83
N ALA A 149 -21.35 25.94 -7.16
CA ALA A 149 -21.11 25.44 -5.82
C ALA A 149 -22.05 26.17 -4.84
N PRO A 150 -22.77 25.44 -3.96
CA PRO A 150 -23.62 26.09 -2.96
C PRO A 150 -22.76 26.89 -1.98
N ASN A 151 -23.32 28.00 -1.48
CA ASN A 151 -22.71 28.73 -0.38
C ASN A 151 -22.66 27.80 0.85
N ALA A 152 -21.46 27.53 1.36
CA ALA A 152 -21.24 26.54 2.41
C ALA A 152 -20.68 27.21 3.66
N ASP A 153 -21.38 27.02 4.79
CA ASP A 153 -20.95 27.49 6.11
C ASP A 153 -19.90 26.55 6.75
N LEU A 154 -19.67 25.38 6.14
CA LEU A 154 -18.78 24.33 6.63
C LEU A 154 -18.02 23.69 5.47
N LEU A 155 -16.69 23.69 5.56
CA LEU A 155 -15.85 22.93 4.64
C LEU A 155 -15.35 21.66 5.34
N VAL A 156 -15.83 20.49 4.88
CA VAL A 156 -15.35 19.19 5.35
C VAL A 156 -14.32 18.66 4.36
N ILE A 157 -13.13 18.41 4.86
CA ILE A 157 -12.00 17.93 4.11
C ILE A 157 -11.66 16.51 4.58
N ASP A 158 -11.50 15.61 3.61
CA ASP A 158 -10.87 14.31 3.83
C ASP A 158 -9.34 14.49 3.88
N GLY A 159 -8.79 14.50 5.10
CA GLY A 159 -7.35 14.63 5.31
C GLY A 159 -6.57 13.53 4.60
N ALA A 160 -7.00 12.28 4.72
CA ALA A 160 -6.36 11.15 4.05
C ALA A 160 -6.28 11.36 2.52
N ALA A 161 -7.32 11.89 1.90
CA ALA A 161 -7.30 12.22 0.47
C ALA A 161 -6.27 13.33 0.14
N ILE A 162 -6.22 14.40 0.94
CA ILE A 162 -5.24 15.48 0.76
C ILE A 162 -3.81 14.95 0.87
N PHE A 163 -3.50 14.17 1.90
CA PHE A 163 -2.12 13.71 2.13
C PHE A 163 -1.60 12.82 1.01
N ASN A 164 -2.48 12.00 0.40
CA ASN A 164 -2.13 11.20 -0.76
C ASN A 164 -1.88 12.04 -2.01
N MET A 165 -2.52 13.21 -2.11
CA MET A 165 -2.35 14.14 -3.22
C MET A 165 -1.13 15.05 -3.05
N LEU A 166 -0.91 15.59 -1.85
CA LEU A 166 0.14 16.56 -1.56
C LEU A 166 1.47 15.84 -1.30
N LYS A 167 2.24 15.66 -2.38
CA LYS A 167 3.60 15.13 -2.28
C LYS A 167 4.54 16.21 -1.74
N PRO A 168 5.55 15.84 -0.95
CA PRO A 168 6.45 16.77 -0.29
C PRO A 168 7.47 17.50 -1.18
N ARG A 169 7.44 17.32 -2.51
CA ARG A 169 8.17 18.08 -3.56
C ARG A 169 9.47 18.83 -3.13
N GLY A 170 10.40 18.14 -2.44
CA GLY A 170 11.70 18.70 -2.07
C GLY A 170 11.85 19.16 -0.61
N SER A 171 10.79 19.15 0.20
CA SER A 171 10.83 19.35 1.66
C SER A 171 11.77 18.33 2.30
N LYS A 172 12.70 18.80 3.15
CA LYS A 172 13.69 17.93 3.77
C LYS A 172 13.16 17.35 5.07
N ILE A 173 12.41 18.14 5.84
CA ILE A 173 11.79 17.74 7.11
C ILE A 173 10.28 18.00 7.11
N PHE A 174 9.55 17.39 8.06
CA PHE A 174 8.09 17.49 8.11
C PHE A 174 7.58 18.90 8.42
N GLU A 175 8.38 19.74 9.06
CA GLU A 175 8.10 21.17 9.24
C GLU A 175 8.07 21.93 7.90
N ASP A 176 9.08 21.72 7.04
CA ASP A 176 9.10 22.29 5.68
C ASP A 176 7.88 21.82 4.89
N TYR A 177 7.52 20.53 5.00
CA TYR A 177 6.35 19.99 4.32
C TYR A 177 5.05 20.67 4.76
N PHE A 178 4.92 20.89 6.08
CA PHE A 178 3.75 21.55 6.63
C PHE A 178 3.66 23.00 6.15
N SER A 179 4.75 23.75 6.26
CA SER A 179 4.78 25.20 5.99
C SER A 179 4.73 25.54 4.50
N ASP A 180 5.44 24.78 3.66
CA ASP A 180 5.64 25.13 2.25
C ASP A 180 4.60 24.49 1.32
N ILE A 181 3.91 23.43 1.76
CA ILE A 181 3.03 22.63 0.89
C ILE A 181 1.65 22.45 1.51
N PHE A 182 1.58 21.91 2.73
CA PHE A 182 0.30 21.55 3.33
C PHE A 182 -0.52 22.78 3.71
N MET A 183 0.05 23.72 4.46
CA MET A 183 -0.64 24.93 4.89
C MET A 183 -1.08 25.83 3.73
N PRO A 184 -0.24 26.14 2.73
CA PRO A 184 -0.66 26.89 1.56
C PRO A 184 -1.83 26.24 0.82
N TYR A 185 -1.86 24.90 0.73
CA TYR A 185 -2.98 24.20 0.11
C TYR A 185 -4.27 24.35 0.92
N ILE A 186 -4.22 24.23 2.25
CA ILE A 186 -5.39 24.44 3.11
C ILE A 186 -5.90 25.88 2.98
N HIS A 187 -5.01 26.87 2.92
CA HIS A 187 -5.38 28.26 2.65
C HIS A 187 -6.03 28.46 1.28
N ASP A 188 -5.54 27.78 0.25
CA ASP A 188 -6.12 27.83 -1.11
C ASP A 188 -7.47 27.12 -1.19
N GLN A 189 -7.67 26.02 -0.46
CA GLN A 189 -8.98 25.36 -0.35
C GLN A 189 -10.02 26.23 0.36
N LEU A 190 -9.61 27.16 1.21
CA LEU A 190 -10.49 28.22 1.75
C LEU A 190 -10.89 29.27 0.68
N GLY A 191 -10.36 29.17 -0.55
CA GLY A 191 -10.70 29.98 -1.72
C GLY A 191 -11.26 29.21 -2.95
N PHE A 192 -11.23 27.86 -2.95
CA PHE A 192 -11.63 26.90 -4.03
C PHE A 192 -10.84 27.02 -5.37
N PRO A 193 -10.61 25.94 -6.19
CA PRO A 193 -11.27 24.62 -6.25
C PRO A 193 -10.36 23.35 -6.27
N GLN A 194 -11.03 22.20 -6.25
CA GLN A 194 -10.56 20.82 -6.03
C GLN A 194 -9.85 20.13 -7.22
N LYS A 195 -8.90 19.24 -6.91
CA LYS A 195 -8.54 18.05 -7.72
C LYS A 195 -8.11 16.92 -6.79
N THR A 196 -8.39 15.65 -7.09
CA THR A 196 -7.77 14.51 -6.37
C THR A 196 -7.63 13.29 -7.26
N ARG A 197 -6.45 12.63 -7.20
CA ARG A 197 -6.26 11.22 -7.62
C ARG A 197 -4.93 10.67 -7.10
N CYS A 198 -4.89 9.42 -6.62
CA CYS A 198 -3.98 8.33 -7.06
C CYS A 198 -3.82 7.14 -6.09
N LYS A 199 -3.14 6.11 -6.61
CA LYS A 199 -3.28 4.65 -6.43
C LYS A 199 -2.48 4.00 -5.27
N ARG A 200 -2.90 2.79 -4.86
CA ARG A 200 -2.33 1.94 -3.79
C ARG A 200 -1.27 0.93 -4.29
N GLY A 201 -0.42 0.44 -3.37
CA GLY A 201 0.62 -0.60 -3.57
C GLY A 201 1.33 -0.93 -2.23
N LYS A 202 2.55 -1.51 -2.24
CA LYS A 202 3.31 -1.94 -1.03
C LYS A 202 4.18 -0.83 -0.41
N GLY A 203 4.33 -0.82 0.91
CA GLY A 203 4.92 0.27 1.70
C GLY A 203 5.92 -0.14 2.78
N VAL A 204 6.67 0.82 3.31
CA VAL A 204 7.71 0.64 4.36
C VAL A 204 7.38 1.53 5.56
N LYS A 205 7.48 1.01 6.77
CA LYS A 205 7.15 1.70 8.04
C LYS A 205 8.26 2.69 8.44
N ARG A 206 7.93 3.90 8.90
CA ARG A 206 8.84 4.97 9.32
C ARG A 206 8.15 5.96 10.26
N ARG A 207 8.84 6.39 11.33
CA ARG A 207 8.28 7.35 12.31
C ARG A 207 8.23 8.82 11.82
N VAL A 208 7.31 9.61 12.37
CA VAL A 208 7.08 11.04 12.06
C VAL A 208 7.29 11.94 13.29
N LEU A 209 8.23 12.89 13.19
CA LEU A 209 8.45 13.99 14.14
C LEU A 209 8.82 15.25 13.35
N GLN A 210 8.72 16.44 13.96
CA GLN A 210 9.02 17.74 13.32
C GLN A 210 10.38 17.75 12.59
N ASP A 211 11.46 17.36 13.28
CA ASP A 211 12.83 17.30 12.74
C ASP A 211 13.13 16.05 11.91
N SER A 212 12.14 15.14 11.75
CA SER A 212 12.36 13.91 11.00
C SER A 212 12.37 14.20 9.50
N ARG A 213 13.27 13.52 8.80
CA ARG A 213 13.37 13.65 7.35
C ARG A 213 12.13 13.11 6.66
N VAL A 214 11.64 13.88 5.70
CA VAL A 214 10.54 13.43 4.84
C VAL A 214 11.02 12.28 3.97
N PRO A 215 10.25 11.19 3.86
CA PRO A 215 10.60 10.07 3.01
C PRO A 215 10.58 10.46 1.53
N GLY A 216 11.70 10.22 0.83
CA GLY A 216 11.74 10.32 -0.64
C GLY A 216 10.80 9.34 -1.34
N ASN A 217 10.42 8.25 -0.66
CA ASN A 217 9.45 7.24 -1.08
C ASN A 217 8.06 7.48 -0.45
N TRP A 218 7.48 8.67 -0.67
CA TRP A 218 6.21 9.13 -0.08
C TRP A 218 5.04 8.15 -0.25
N GLU A 219 4.86 7.59 -1.45
CA GLU A 219 3.75 6.66 -1.73
C GLU A 219 3.87 5.35 -0.93
N PRO A 220 5.02 4.64 -0.91
CA PRO A 220 5.31 3.57 0.04
C PRO A 220 5.08 3.94 1.50
N PHE A 221 5.49 5.14 1.90
CA PHE A 221 5.37 5.59 3.28
C PHE A 221 3.91 5.69 3.74
N LEU A 222 3.03 6.28 2.92
CA LEU A 222 1.59 6.40 3.21
C LEU A 222 0.82 5.07 3.19
N ARG A 223 1.44 3.96 2.81
CA ARG A 223 0.77 2.65 2.82
C ARG A 223 0.82 1.96 4.17
N VAL A 224 1.66 2.43 5.10
CA VAL A 224 1.73 1.89 6.45
C VAL A 224 0.80 2.68 7.37
N ASN A 225 -0.08 1.97 8.08
CA ASN A 225 -1.09 2.59 8.94
C ASN A 225 -0.47 3.36 10.10
N ASP A 226 0.60 2.86 10.72
CA ASP A 226 1.25 3.58 11.81
C ASP A 226 1.86 4.91 11.35
N ASN A 227 2.48 4.92 10.17
CA ASN A 227 3.04 6.15 9.58
C ASN A 227 1.94 7.18 9.31
N LYS A 228 0.79 6.71 8.82
CA LYS A 228 -0.39 7.53 8.62
C LYS A 228 -0.87 8.12 9.94
N THR A 229 -1.08 7.29 10.96
CA THR A 229 -1.52 7.74 12.28
C THR A 229 -0.60 8.80 12.87
N GLU A 230 0.72 8.59 12.81
CA GLU A 230 1.69 9.57 13.30
C GLU A 230 1.70 10.85 12.46
N LEU A 231 1.68 10.75 11.12
CA LEU A 231 1.60 11.90 10.22
C LEU A 231 0.34 12.74 10.47
N PHE A 232 -0.80 12.07 10.57
CA PHE A 232 -2.11 12.71 10.72
C PHE A 232 -2.19 13.43 12.06
N THR A 233 -1.69 12.79 13.12
CA THR A 233 -1.61 13.40 14.45
C THR A 233 -0.73 14.65 14.43
N TYR A 234 0.47 14.57 13.86
CA TYR A 234 1.38 15.71 13.77
C TYR A 234 0.77 16.90 13.01
N LEU A 235 0.17 16.64 11.85
CA LEU A 235 -0.42 17.71 11.02
C LEU A 235 -1.68 18.31 11.66
N ALA A 236 -2.49 17.50 12.34
CA ALA A 236 -3.66 17.97 13.09
C ALA A 236 -3.25 18.93 14.22
N GLU A 237 -2.21 18.58 14.98
CA GLU A 237 -1.66 19.43 16.04
C GLU A 237 -1.09 20.74 15.50
N GLN A 238 -0.28 20.67 14.44
CA GLN A 238 0.31 21.85 13.82
C GLN A 238 -0.74 22.75 13.18
N LEU A 239 -1.79 22.19 12.57
CA LEU A 239 -2.90 22.96 12.02
C LEU A 239 -3.63 23.74 13.10
N VAL A 240 -3.94 23.13 14.25
CA VAL A 240 -4.61 23.82 15.37
C VAL A 240 -3.68 24.86 16.02
N ALA A 241 -2.38 24.59 16.13
CA ALA A 241 -1.40 25.53 16.67
C ALA A 241 -1.20 26.75 15.76
N SER A 242 -1.08 26.52 14.45
CA SER A 242 -0.95 27.57 13.42
C SER A 242 -2.26 28.33 13.17
N ALA A 243 -3.41 27.77 13.59
CA ALA A 243 -4.72 28.41 13.49
C ALA A 243 -4.87 29.70 14.32
N THR A 244 -3.89 30.05 15.16
CA THR A 244 -3.87 31.25 16.00
C THR A 244 -3.88 32.57 15.23
N GLY A 245 -3.50 32.57 13.94
CA GLY A 245 -3.51 33.75 13.05
C GLY A 245 -4.77 33.96 12.20
N TYR A 246 -5.79 33.11 12.32
CA TYR A 246 -7.02 33.22 11.53
C TYR A 246 -8.04 34.16 12.18
N ASP A 247 -8.88 34.78 11.34
CA ASP A 247 -10.05 35.57 11.70
C ASP A 247 -10.85 34.90 12.83
N GLU A 248 -11.24 35.68 13.85
CA GLU A 248 -11.89 35.19 15.08
C GLU A 248 -13.22 34.47 14.82
N GLN A 249 -13.76 34.61 13.60
CA GLN A 249 -15.01 34.00 13.16
C GLN A 249 -14.85 32.58 12.58
N LYS A 250 -13.63 32.13 12.24
CA LYS A 250 -13.38 30.80 11.65
C LYS A 250 -12.87 29.80 12.67
N GLN A 251 -13.41 28.58 12.65
CA GLN A 251 -13.07 27.53 13.61
C GLN A 251 -12.51 26.30 12.90
N VAL A 252 -11.26 25.97 13.20
CA VAL A 252 -10.65 24.70 12.79
C VAL A 252 -10.98 23.61 13.80
N ILE A 253 -11.50 22.49 13.32
CA ILE A 253 -11.75 21.26 14.08
C ILE A 253 -11.12 20.09 13.33
N THR A 254 -10.35 19.26 14.02
CA THR A 254 -9.69 18.08 13.44
C THR A 254 -9.70 16.92 14.41
N THR A 255 -9.60 15.69 13.91
CA THR A 255 -9.59 14.48 14.74
C THR A 255 -8.17 14.04 15.10
N LYS A 256 -7.99 13.54 16.32
CA LYS A 256 -6.75 12.92 16.81
C LYS A 256 -7.09 11.61 17.50
N GLY A 257 -7.03 10.52 16.74
CA GLY A 257 -7.55 9.23 17.20
C GLY A 257 -9.03 9.36 17.57
N ILE A 258 -9.37 8.99 18.80
CA ILE A 258 -10.75 9.08 19.32
C ILE A 258 -11.15 10.49 19.77
N ASP A 259 -10.20 11.42 19.84
CA ASP A 259 -10.41 12.76 20.37
C ASP A 259 -10.57 13.80 19.26
N VAL A 260 -11.14 14.95 19.63
CA VAL A 260 -11.31 16.10 18.75
C VAL A 260 -10.38 17.22 19.21
N LEU A 261 -9.55 17.71 18.30
CA LEU A 261 -8.77 18.93 18.50
C LEU A 261 -9.50 20.11 17.87
N CYS A 262 -9.63 21.19 18.62
CA CYS A 262 -10.27 22.41 18.14
C CYS A 262 -9.57 23.64 18.71
N ARG A 263 -9.53 24.72 17.93
CA ARG A 263 -9.00 26.02 18.40
C ARG A 263 -9.87 26.62 19.51
N LEU A 264 -11.20 26.56 19.35
CA LEU A 264 -12.16 27.12 20.30
C LEU A 264 -13.05 26.01 20.88
N PRO A 265 -13.04 25.77 22.20
CA PRO A 265 -13.85 24.73 22.83
C PRO A 265 -15.28 25.24 23.02
N LYS A 266 -16.04 25.45 21.94
CA LYS A 266 -17.44 25.90 22.05
C LYS A 266 -18.44 24.74 22.09
N TYR A 267 -18.31 23.70 21.25
CA TYR A 267 -19.26 22.57 21.21
C TYR A 267 -18.67 21.28 20.58
N ILE A 268 -17.79 20.56 21.29
CA ILE A 268 -17.19 19.30 20.79
C ILE A 268 -17.85 18.01 21.33
N SER A 269 -18.81 18.12 22.25
CA SER A 269 -19.44 16.97 22.93
C SER A 269 -20.27 16.06 22.01
N LYS A 270 -20.66 16.53 20.82
CA LYS A 270 -21.32 15.71 19.78
C LYS A 270 -20.36 15.16 18.73
N LEU A 271 -19.10 15.61 18.73
CA LEU A 271 -18.07 15.23 17.76
C LEU A 271 -17.09 14.20 18.33
N SER A 272 -16.90 14.18 19.65
CA SER A 272 -16.17 13.16 20.39
C SER A 272 -17.14 12.20 21.09
N PRO A 273 -16.83 10.89 21.19
CA PRO A 273 -15.64 10.22 20.66
C PRO A 273 -15.73 9.93 19.15
N CYS A 274 -14.62 10.10 18.44
CA CYS A 274 -14.49 9.76 17.02
C CYS A 274 -14.30 8.24 16.87
N THR A 275 -15.38 7.48 16.88
CA THR A 275 -15.33 6.00 16.80
C THR A 275 -15.61 5.45 15.40
N GLN A 276 -15.93 6.32 14.43
CA GLN A 276 -16.17 5.90 13.05
C GLN A 276 -14.88 5.95 12.24
N GLU A 277 -14.58 4.86 11.52
CA GLU A 277 -13.41 4.74 10.63
C GLU A 277 -13.31 5.90 9.63
N GLU A 278 -14.44 6.40 9.13
CA GLU A 278 -14.46 7.52 8.18
C GLU A 278 -14.18 8.90 8.82
N ALA A 279 -14.19 9.00 10.15
CA ALA A 279 -13.92 10.24 10.88
C ALA A 279 -12.42 10.42 11.21
N ASP A 280 -11.64 9.34 11.14
CA ASP A 280 -10.19 9.37 11.28
C ASP A 280 -9.61 10.22 10.14
N THR A 281 -9.08 11.40 10.46
CA THR A 281 -8.49 12.43 9.55
C THR A 281 -9.42 13.51 8.98
N ARG A 282 -10.69 13.60 9.37
CA ARG A 282 -11.52 14.71 8.90
C ARG A 282 -11.02 16.04 9.47
N MET A 283 -10.95 17.03 8.60
CA MET A 283 -10.71 18.42 8.95
C MET A 283 -11.96 19.22 8.62
N MET A 284 -12.46 19.96 9.58
CA MET A 284 -13.59 20.88 9.44
C MET A 284 -13.04 22.29 9.63
N LEU A 285 -13.32 23.15 8.66
CA LEU A 285 -12.85 24.54 8.61
C LEU A 285 -14.02 25.50 8.50
#